data_AF-A0A953CYK3-F1
#
_entry.id   AF-A0A953CYK3-F1
#
_cell.length_a   1.000
_cell.length_b   1.000
_cell.length_c   1.000
_cell.angle_alpha   90.00
_cell.angle_beta   90.00
_cell.angle_gamma   90.00
#
_symmetry.space_group_name_H-M   'P 1'
#
loop_
_entity.id
_entity.type
_entity.pdbx_description
1 polymer ?
#
loop_
_entity_poly.entity_id
_entity_poly.type
_entity_poly.pdbx_seq_one_letter_code
_entity_poly.pdbx_strand_id
1 'polypeptide(L)'
;MRNNNLMDGNLSDESGGVSIALSEFVTVRPSDGERENRAPDGRAIGESIQGTPPSNTVPSNDKSKHFKPLLLGIDSLYVSYYGQLAEDWDKKLFELKEKAQSEEEKEQALAQVTIGAHLFEVRDKGMPRFPYVLLDNCFFIKINRGKSSKLPMAHIQISSEYLAAVGPEAAVQDLSFIMNTLGLVHGAATISRADLFLDFTCIDDLSTIHQPDWVTRANLMAKYFDCRLDDPFTGWVIGMGGDLHARLYEKVVEIKTKSRKTWLFSLWQANGWQGDEKVWRMEFQVEKQSLKQLQIFSLSNLLEIQAALWRYLTDDWLRLTTPSLTDNKRDRWPNHPLWDDIANVYLSPVDQPRLKRFRPERLPHDERIFIHGLGGLTSFMAREGIEDFSEGVGEYLHQANKFHEHSAGGLCGYIQRKVKSKGRKYNTINNRQNLVGDIQERNQKAGDYRRIKEGE
;
A
#
# COMPACT_ATOMS: atom_id res chain seq x y z
N MET A 1 -28.96 -45.29 51.69
CA MET A 1 -28.99 -46.56 50.95
C MET A 1 -27.78 -46.62 50.02
N ARG A 2 -26.85 -47.54 50.32
CA ARG A 2 -25.83 -48.28 49.50
C ARG A 2 -25.20 -47.56 48.28
N ASN A 3 -23.88 -47.29 48.29
CA ASN A 3 -22.73 -48.16 47.85
C ASN A 3 -22.73 -48.40 46.32
N ASN A 4 -21.63 -48.49 45.54
CA ASN A 4 -20.18 -48.50 45.77
C ASN A 4 -19.47 -48.42 44.38
N ASN A 5 -18.19 -48.04 44.41
CA ASN A 5 -17.13 -48.29 43.40
C ASN A 5 -16.98 -49.78 43.00
N LEU A 6 -16.38 -50.08 41.83
CA LEU A 6 -15.02 -50.66 41.66
C LEU A 6 -14.78 -51.46 40.35
N MET A 7 -13.48 -51.46 39.96
CA MET A 7 -12.67 -52.39 39.13
C MET A 7 -12.51 -52.05 37.64
N ASP A 8 -11.32 -51.70 37.12
CA ASP A 8 -9.93 -52.27 37.13
C ASP A 8 -9.67 -53.37 36.08
N GLY A 9 -8.52 -53.26 35.39
CA GLY A 9 -7.88 -54.32 34.58
C GLY A 9 -7.34 -53.85 33.22
N ASN A 10 -6.20 -53.13 33.11
CA ASN A 10 -4.79 -53.56 33.08
C ASN A 10 -4.29 -54.43 31.90
N LEU A 11 -3.27 -53.87 31.22
CA LEU A 11 -1.97 -54.46 30.79
C LEU A 11 -1.90 -55.53 29.68
N SER A 12 -1.16 -55.21 28.61
CA SER A 12 0.17 -55.77 28.22
C SER A 12 0.34 -55.68 26.69
N ASP A 13 1.18 -54.79 26.15
CA ASP A 13 2.63 -54.97 25.89
C ASP A 13 3.00 -56.19 25.05
N GLU A 14 3.55 -55.94 23.85
CA GLU A 14 4.71 -56.59 23.21
C GLU A 14 4.83 -56.00 21.78
N SER A 15 5.73 -55.04 21.55
CA SER A 15 7.16 -55.21 21.24
C SER A 15 7.44 -55.82 19.86
N GLY A 16 8.14 -55.07 19.00
CA GLY A 16 8.68 -55.58 17.74
C GLY A 16 9.14 -54.47 16.81
N GLY A 17 10.26 -53.82 17.15
CA GLY A 17 10.84 -52.77 16.35
C GLY A 17 11.83 -53.24 15.27
N VAL A 18 12.23 -52.23 14.50
CA VAL A 18 13.54 -52.04 13.84
C VAL A 18 13.78 -52.75 12.49
N SER A 19 13.90 -51.97 11.41
CA SER A 19 15.18 -51.63 10.74
C SER A 19 14.96 -51.30 9.24
N ILE A 20 15.11 -50.04 8.82
CA ILE A 20 16.22 -49.51 8.01
C ILE A 20 16.39 -50.16 6.63
N ALA A 21 16.17 -49.37 5.57
CA ALA A 21 17.08 -49.28 4.41
C ALA A 21 16.80 -48.02 3.58
N LEU A 22 17.87 -47.22 3.42
CA LEU A 22 18.03 -46.07 2.53
C LEU A 22 18.34 -46.50 1.08
N SER A 23 18.43 -45.50 0.20
CA SER A 23 19.08 -45.48 -1.14
C SER A 23 18.15 -45.81 -2.32
N GLU A 24 18.26 -45.24 -3.52
CA GLU A 24 18.99 -44.09 -4.07
C GLU A 24 18.37 -43.80 -5.46
N PHE A 25 18.75 -42.67 -6.03
CA PHE A 25 18.50 -42.15 -7.38
C PHE A 25 18.43 -43.19 -8.53
N VAL A 26 17.68 -42.85 -9.60
CA VAL A 26 18.24 -42.54 -10.95
C VAL A 26 17.12 -42.37 -12.01
N THR A 27 17.25 -41.28 -12.76
CA THR A 27 16.63 -40.89 -14.05
C THR A 27 16.63 -41.97 -15.13
N VAL A 28 15.74 -41.87 -16.14
CA VAL A 28 16.05 -42.07 -17.59
C VAL A 28 14.80 -41.76 -18.46
N ARG A 29 14.98 -40.88 -19.48
CA ARG A 29 14.21 -40.82 -20.74
C ARG A 29 14.82 -41.80 -21.74
N PRO A 30 14.06 -42.38 -22.69
CA PRO A 30 14.27 -42.07 -24.12
C PRO A 30 12.95 -42.15 -24.93
N SER A 31 12.81 -41.85 -26.23
CA SER A 31 13.69 -41.37 -27.31
C SER A 31 12.81 -40.96 -28.51
N ASP A 32 13.46 -40.25 -29.42
CA ASP A 32 13.08 -39.73 -30.72
C ASP A 32 12.42 -40.69 -31.73
N GLY A 33 11.70 -40.10 -32.69
CA GLY A 33 11.20 -40.72 -33.92
C GLY A 33 10.77 -39.65 -34.93
N GLU A 34 11.68 -39.39 -35.87
CA GLU A 34 11.76 -38.31 -36.87
C GLU A 34 10.85 -38.47 -38.12
N ARG A 35 10.64 -37.33 -38.83
CA ARG A 35 10.37 -37.11 -40.30
C ARG A 35 8.95 -37.35 -40.84
N GLU A 36 8.41 -36.63 -41.83
CA GLU A 36 8.80 -35.43 -42.61
C GLU A 36 7.58 -34.93 -43.43
N ASN A 37 7.49 -33.61 -43.62
CA ASN A 37 7.10 -32.85 -44.82
C ASN A 37 5.92 -33.27 -45.73
N ARG A 38 4.95 -32.35 -45.91
CA ARG A 38 4.60 -31.70 -47.21
C ARG A 38 3.44 -30.68 -47.10
N ALA A 39 3.70 -29.46 -47.56
CA ALA A 39 2.77 -28.54 -48.23
C ALA A 39 3.38 -28.28 -49.65
N PRO A 40 2.73 -27.62 -50.65
CA PRO A 40 1.54 -26.76 -50.57
C PRO A 40 0.57 -26.85 -51.80
N ASP A 41 -0.35 -25.87 -51.85
CA ASP A 41 -1.08 -25.30 -53.00
C ASP A 41 -2.47 -25.82 -53.41
N GLY A 42 -3.41 -24.86 -53.46
CA GLY A 42 -4.73 -25.00 -54.07
C GLY A 42 -5.67 -23.84 -53.74
N ARG A 43 -5.52 -22.70 -54.43
CA ARG A 43 -6.50 -21.60 -54.46
C ARG A 43 -7.83 -22.08 -55.07
N ALA A 44 -8.95 -21.79 -54.40
CA ALA A 44 -10.26 -21.69 -55.07
C ALA A 44 -11.07 -20.54 -54.44
N ILE A 45 -11.54 -19.67 -55.32
CA ILE A 45 -12.39 -18.50 -55.07
C ILE A 45 -13.81 -18.99 -54.79
N GLY A 46 -14.46 -18.42 -53.78
CA GLY A 46 -15.88 -18.60 -53.50
C GLY A 46 -16.40 -17.48 -52.60
N GLU A 47 -17.07 -16.50 -53.20
CA GLU A 47 -17.74 -15.40 -52.49
C GLU A 47 -19.04 -15.86 -51.81
N SER A 48 -19.08 -15.64 -50.50
CA SER A 48 -20.14 -14.89 -49.78
C SER A 48 -21.41 -15.61 -49.23
N ILE A 49 -21.70 -15.18 -47.99
CA ILE A 49 -23.01 -15.07 -47.29
C ILE A 49 -23.54 -16.31 -46.56
N GLN A 50 -23.19 -16.41 -45.27
CA GLN A 50 -24.19 -16.37 -44.18
C GLN A 50 -23.49 -16.14 -42.83
N GLY A 51 -23.32 -14.86 -42.46
CA GLY A 51 -23.11 -14.48 -41.08
C GLY A 51 -24.43 -14.57 -40.33
N THR A 52 -24.41 -15.13 -39.13
CA THR A 52 -25.57 -15.21 -38.24
C THR A 52 -26.19 -13.82 -38.04
N PRO A 53 -27.52 -13.65 -38.22
CA PRO A 53 -28.17 -12.37 -37.97
C PRO A 53 -28.03 -11.96 -36.51
N PRO A 54 -27.93 -10.65 -36.21
CA PRO A 54 -27.70 -10.16 -34.86
C PRO A 54 -28.86 -10.56 -33.96
N SER A 55 -28.53 -11.33 -32.91
CA SER A 55 -29.46 -11.75 -31.86
C SER A 55 -29.01 -11.10 -30.55
N ASN A 56 -29.96 -10.57 -29.79
CA ASN A 56 -29.76 -9.85 -28.52
C ASN A 56 -29.22 -10.73 -27.36
N THR A 57 -28.70 -11.92 -27.66
CA THR A 57 -28.19 -12.91 -26.70
C THR A 57 -26.75 -13.33 -26.96
N VAL A 58 -26.05 -12.69 -27.92
CA VAL A 58 -24.61 -12.87 -28.12
C VAL A 58 -23.89 -11.61 -27.61
N PRO A 59 -22.98 -11.70 -26.62
CA PRO A 59 -22.15 -10.57 -26.24
C PRO A 59 -21.37 -10.09 -27.47
N SER A 60 -21.50 -8.81 -27.82
CA SER A 60 -20.71 -8.21 -28.89
C SER A 60 -19.23 -8.41 -28.58
N ASN A 61 -18.50 -9.05 -29.50
CA ASN A 61 -17.06 -9.29 -29.39
C ASN A 61 -16.28 -8.05 -29.87
N ASP A 62 -16.71 -6.86 -29.41
CA ASP A 62 -16.14 -5.59 -29.83
C ASP A 62 -14.80 -5.37 -29.12
N LYS A 63 -13.72 -5.34 -29.91
CA LYS A 63 -12.34 -5.37 -29.41
C LYS A 63 -11.81 -4.02 -28.91
N SER A 64 -12.64 -2.99 -28.78
CA SER A 64 -12.28 -1.73 -28.14
C SER A 64 -13.43 -1.20 -27.30
N LYS A 65 -13.49 -1.59 -26.02
CA LYS A 65 -14.33 -0.85 -25.09
C LYS A 65 -13.79 0.58 -25.00
N HIS A 66 -14.62 1.57 -25.34
CA HIS A 66 -14.33 3.00 -25.22
C HIS A 66 -13.75 3.38 -23.85
N PHE A 67 -14.20 2.67 -22.82
CA PHE A 67 -13.79 2.79 -21.43
C PHE A 67 -13.65 1.38 -20.81
N LYS A 68 -12.60 1.18 -20.02
CA LYS A 68 -12.38 -0.07 -19.28
C LYS A 68 -12.01 0.26 -17.83
N PRO A 69 -12.88 -0.03 -16.84
CA PRO A 69 -12.51 0.12 -15.44
C PRO A 69 -11.48 -0.96 -15.08
N LEU A 70 -10.43 -0.56 -14.37
CA LEU A 70 -9.32 -1.43 -13.98
C LEU A 70 -9.25 -1.67 -12.48
N LEU A 71 -9.48 -0.65 -11.66
CA LEU A 71 -9.46 -0.79 -10.20
C LEU A 71 -10.27 0.35 -9.58
N LEU A 72 -11.03 0.08 -8.53
CA LEU A 72 -11.73 1.12 -7.79
C LEU A 72 -11.74 0.79 -6.30
N GLY A 73 -11.95 1.80 -5.46
CA GLY A 73 -12.06 1.62 -4.02
C GLY A 73 -11.60 2.84 -3.24
N ILE A 74 -10.99 2.59 -2.08
CA ILE A 74 -10.44 3.62 -1.20
C ILE A 74 -8.91 3.63 -1.36
N ASP A 75 -8.34 4.73 -1.89
CA ASP A 75 -6.89 4.86 -2.08
C ASP A 75 -6.18 5.26 -0.79
N SER A 76 -6.81 6.13 0.00
CA SER A 76 -6.31 6.59 1.29
C SER A 76 -7.44 6.69 2.30
N LEU A 77 -7.21 6.16 3.50
CA LEU A 77 -8.15 6.25 4.61
C LEU A 77 -7.45 6.85 5.83
N TYR A 78 -8.06 7.89 6.39
CA TYR A 78 -7.59 8.52 7.61
C TYR A 78 -8.60 8.29 8.73
N VAL A 79 -8.09 7.75 9.83
CA VAL A 79 -8.89 7.31 10.96
C VAL A 79 -8.41 8.01 12.23
N SER A 80 -9.36 8.44 13.06
CA SER A 80 -9.10 9.11 14.33
C SER A 80 -9.71 8.30 15.47
N TYR A 81 -8.90 8.01 16.48
CA TYR A 81 -9.30 7.36 17.72
C TYR A 81 -9.29 8.38 18.85
N TYR A 82 -10.43 8.53 19.52
CA TYR A 82 -10.56 9.33 20.74
C TYR A 82 -10.29 8.43 21.94
N GLY A 83 -9.70 8.97 22.99
CA GLY A 83 -9.16 8.15 24.07
C GLY A 83 -8.12 8.86 24.91
N GLN A 84 -7.50 8.09 25.78
CA GLN A 84 -6.39 8.51 26.63
C GLN A 84 -5.22 7.53 26.46
N LEU A 85 -4.04 8.07 26.18
CA LEU A 85 -2.82 7.27 26.11
C LEU A 85 -2.49 6.77 27.52
N ALA A 86 -2.16 5.49 27.66
CA ALA A 86 -1.75 4.95 28.96
C ALA A 86 -0.42 5.57 29.40
N GLU A 87 -0.25 5.79 30.71
CA GLU A 87 0.93 6.47 31.27
C GLU A 87 2.24 5.74 30.95
N ASP A 88 2.25 4.40 31.07
CA ASP A 88 3.41 3.57 30.72
C ASP A 88 3.78 3.70 29.24
N TRP A 89 2.79 3.85 28.37
CA TRP A 89 3.01 4.09 26.95
C TRP A 89 3.47 5.51 26.66
N ASP A 90 2.97 6.52 27.37
CA ASP A 90 3.48 7.90 27.27
C ASP A 90 4.97 7.93 27.63
N LYS A 91 5.36 7.29 28.75
CA LYS A 91 6.74 7.18 29.20
C LYS A 91 7.60 6.41 28.18
N LYS A 92 7.15 5.25 27.72
CA LYS A 92 7.88 4.43 26.74
C LYS A 92 8.09 5.16 25.42
N LEU A 93 7.07 5.84 24.89
CA LEU A 93 7.17 6.61 23.65
C LEU A 93 8.05 7.85 23.82
N PHE A 94 8.03 8.48 24.99
CA PHE A 94 8.95 9.57 25.33
C PHE A 94 10.41 9.11 25.29
N GLU A 95 10.75 8.03 25.99
CA GLU A 95 12.11 7.47 26.00
C GLU A 95 12.59 7.05 24.61
N LEU A 96 11.71 6.44 23.81
CA LEU A 96 12.02 6.08 22.42
C LEU A 96 12.23 7.31 21.53
N LYS A 97 11.49 8.39 21.77
CA LYS A 97 11.68 9.65 21.07
C LYS A 97 13.01 10.30 21.46
N GLU A 98 13.40 10.28 22.73
CA GLU A 98 14.71 10.78 23.16
C GLU A 98 15.85 9.99 22.49
N LYS A 99 15.72 8.66 22.43
CA LYS A 99 16.66 7.82 21.64
C LYS A 99 16.72 8.24 20.17
N ALA A 100 15.57 8.55 19.56
CA ALA A 100 15.51 9.01 18.18
C ALA A 100 16.18 10.38 17.97
N GLN A 101 16.22 11.22 19.02
CA GLN A 101 16.83 12.55 19.02
C GLN A 101 18.31 12.55 19.43
N SER A 102 18.84 11.42 19.89
CA SER A 102 20.24 11.28 20.27
C SER A 102 21.18 11.62 19.11
N GLU A 103 22.32 12.24 19.38
CA GLU A 103 23.40 12.42 18.40
C GLU A 103 24.09 11.08 18.04
N GLU A 104 23.94 10.06 18.89
CA GLU A 104 24.56 8.75 18.71
C GLU A 104 23.69 7.83 17.83
N GLU A 105 24.19 7.47 16.64
CA GLU A 105 23.47 6.59 15.71
C GLU A 105 23.10 5.23 16.32
N LYS A 106 23.90 4.73 17.27
CA LYS A 106 23.61 3.48 17.98
C LYS A 106 22.34 3.59 18.84
N GLU A 107 22.16 4.72 19.52
CA GLU A 107 20.95 5.01 20.31
C GLU A 107 19.76 5.25 19.40
N GLN A 108 19.94 6.03 18.33
CA GLN A 108 18.90 6.25 17.32
C GLN A 108 18.37 4.92 16.77
N ALA A 109 19.22 3.94 16.50
CA ALA A 109 18.79 2.65 15.98
C ALA A 109 17.83 1.87 16.91
N LEU A 110 17.79 2.21 18.20
CA LEU A 110 16.91 1.58 19.20
C LEU A 110 15.54 2.25 19.33
N ALA A 111 15.29 3.36 18.62
CA ALA A 111 14.03 4.09 18.67
C ALA A 111 12.93 3.45 17.81
N GLN A 112 12.47 2.30 18.27
CA GLN A 112 11.45 1.48 17.63
C GLN A 112 10.68 0.66 18.66
N VAL A 113 9.47 0.25 18.31
CA VAL A 113 8.62 -0.53 19.22
C VAL A 113 7.80 -1.56 18.44
N THR A 114 7.63 -2.73 19.05
CA THR A 114 6.78 -3.79 18.51
C THR A 114 5.40 -3.74 19.17
N ILE A 115 4.35 -3.72 18.35
CA ILE A 115 2.95 -3.80 18.79
C ILE A 115 2.24 -4.80 17.88
N GLY A 116 1.82 -5.94 18.43
CA GLY A 116 1.31 -7.04 17.62
C GLY A 116 2.34 -7.50 16.58
N ALA A 117 1.91 -7.56 15.32
CA ALA A 117 2.77 -7.93 14.19
C ALA A 117 3.63 -6.77 13.65
N HIS A 118 3.46 -5.55 14.17
CA HIS A 118 4.11 -4.36 13.62
C HIS A 118 5.38 -4.02 14.38
N LEU A 119 6.45 -3.74 13.63
CA LEU A 119 7.65 -3.09 14.13
C LEU A 119 7.63 -1.63 13.69
N PHE A 120 7.29 -0.71 14.58
CA PHE A 120 7.22 0.71 14.28
C PHE A 120 8.55 1.43 14.51
N GLU A 121 8.94 2.29 13.57
CA GLU A 121 9.90 3.36 13.83
C GLU A 121 9.23 4.43 14.68
N VAL A 122 9.86 4.86 15.79
CA VAL A 122 9.45 6.06 16.54
C VAL A 122 10.22 7.25 16.00
N ARG A 123 9.56 8.30 15.51
CA ARG A 123 10.24 9.49 14.95
C ARG A 123 10.87 10.36 16.04
N ASP A 124 11.94 11.05 15.66
CA ASP A 124 12.64 12.07 16.46
C ASP A 124 11.76 13.30 16.73
N LYS A 125 10.83 13.60 15.82
CA LYS A 125 9.93 14.74 15.91
C LYS A 125 8.48 14.31 15.88
N GLY A 126 7.69 15.00 16.69
CA GLY A 126 6.23 14.94 16.64
C GLY A 126 5.68 15.80 15.49
N MET A 127 4.36 15.82 15.38
CA MET A 127 3.60 16.72 14.53
C MET A 127 2.84 17.73 15.39
N PRO A 128 2.31 18.84 14.84
CA PRO A 128 1.56 19.81 15.63
C PRO A 128 0.45 19.15 16.47
N ARG A 129 0.52 19.30 17.80
CA ARG A 129 -0.37 18.68 18.81
C ARG A 129 -0.25 17.16 18.99
N PHE A 130 0.64 16.50 18.28
CA PHE A 130 0.91 15.06 18.37
C PHE A 130 2.40 14.82 18.69
N PRO A 131 2.78 14.73 19.99
CA PRO A 131 4.18 14.63 20.40
C PRO A 131 4.91 13.41 19.85
N TYR A 132 4.21 12.33 19.51
CA TYR A 132 4.80 11.08 19.03
C TYR A 132 4.27 10.71 17.64
N VAL A 133 5.15 10.13 16.81
CA VAL A 133 4.82 9.59 15.49
C VAL A 133 5.43 8.22 15.35
N LEU A 134 4.60 7.23 14.99
CA LEU A 134 4.98 5.86 14.70
C LEU A 134 4.80 5.58 13.21
N LEU A 135 5.73 4.84 12.60
CA LEU A 135 5.69 4.55 11.17
C LEU A 135 6.21 3.15 10.82
N ASP A 136 5.42 2.44 10.03
CA ASP A 136 5.80 1.25 9.26
C ASP A 136 5.23 1.35 7.83
N ASN A 137 5.19 0.26 7.04
CA ASN A 137 4.62 0.29 5.69
C ASN A 137 3.08 0.27 5.67
N CYS A 138 2.44 0.01 6.81
CA CYS A 138 0.98 -0.09 6.94
C CYS A 138 0.38 1.25 7.36
N PHE A 139 0.99 1.90 8.37
CA PHE A 139 0.39 3.00 9.10
C PHE A 139 1.38 4.13 9.38
N PHE A 140 0.90 5.36 9.22
CA PHE A 140 1.50 6.57 9.79
C PHE A 140 0.62 7.05 10.94
N ILE A 141 1.07 6.84 12.17
CA ILE A 141 0.29 7.06 13.38
C ILE A 141 0.81 8.29 14.12
N LYS A 142 -0.03 9.32 14.24
CA LYS A 142 0.25 10.48 15.09
C LYS A 142 -0.45 10.28 16.43
N ILE A 143 0.29 10.34 17.54
CA ILE A 143 -0.24 10.06 18.88
C ILE A 143 -0.14 11.32 19.75
N ASN A 144 -1.23 11.57 20.47
CA ASN A 144 -1.41 12.58 21.49
C ASN A 144 -1.73 11.89 22.82
N ARG A 145 -1.44 12.57 23.93
CA ARG A 145 -1.67 12.06 25.29
C ARG A 145 -3.16 11.96 25.67
N GLY A 146 -4.06 12.58 24.90
CA GLY A 146 -5.50 12.47 25.13
C GLY A 146 -6.04 13.34 26.29
N LYS A 147 -5.36 14.43 26.65
CA LYS A 147 -5.79 15.33 27.75
C LYS A 147 -7.01 16.22 27.42
N SER A 148 -7.54 16.16 26.20
CA SER A 148 -8.68 16.98 25.76
C SER A 148 -9.63 16.16 24.90
N SER A 149 -10.94 16.29 25.15
CA SER A 149 -11.99 15.63 24.37
C SER A 149 -12.08 16.11 22.91
N LYS A 150 -11.50 17.27 22.57
CA LYS A 150 -11.57 17.84 21.22
C LYS A 150 -10.57 17.23 20.23
N LEU A 151 -9.41 16.80 20.73
CA LEU A 151 -8.32 16.28 19.90
C LEU A 151 -8.25 14.76 20.07
N PRO A 152 -8.20 13.97 18.98
CA PRO A 152 -8.09 12.52 19.12
C PRO A 152 -6.78 12.14 19.81
N MET A 153 -6.81 10.99 20.49
CA MET A 153 -5.60 10.34 21.00
C MET A 153 -4.69 9.93 19.85
N ALA A 154 -5.26 9.40 18.77
CA ALA A 154 -4.49 9.03 17.60
C ALA A 154 -5.15 9.49 16.30
N HIS A 155 -4.34 9.97 15.37
CA HIS A 155 -4.74 10.28 14.01
C HIS A 155 -3.84 9.51 13.04
N ILE A 156 -4.42 8.58 12.31
CA ILE A 156 -3.72 7.60 11.51
C ILE A 156 -4.00 7.82 10.04
N GLN A 157 -2.97 7.63 9.21
CA GLN A 157 -3.11 7.41 7.78
C GLN A 157 -2.78 5.95 7.48
N ILE A 158 -3.67 5.27 6.76
CA ILE A 158 -3.45 3.91 6.26
C ILE A 158 -2.82 4.00 4.86
N SER A 159 -1.81 3.18 4.58
CA SER A 159 -1.16 3.15 3.27
C SER A 159 -2.09 2.53 2.22
N SER A 160 -2.05 3.07 1.01
CA SER A 160 -2.83 2.56 -0.13
C SER A 160 -2.48 1.10 -0.47
N GLU A 161 -1.22 0.72 -0.29
CA GLU A 161 -0.75 -0.64 -0.56
C GLU A 161 -1.31 -1.64 0.45
N TYR A 162 -1.37 -1.25 1.72
CA TYR A 162 -1.99 -2.08 2.75
C TYR A 162 -3.50 -2.22 2.53
N LEU A 163 -4.18 -1.12 2.19
CA LEU A 163 -5.61 -1.15 1.80
C LEU A 163 -5.85 -2.10 0.62
N ALA A 164 -5.00 -2.06 -0.42
CA ALA A 164 -5.11 -2.96 -1.56
C ALA A 164 -4.81 -4.43 -1.23
N ALA A 165 -4.05 -4.70 -0.16
CA ALA A 165 -3.73 -6.05 0.28
C ALA A 165 -4.83 -6.67 1.14
N VAL A 166 -5.30 -5.96 2.17
CA VAL A 166 -6.19 -6.55 3.18
C VAL A 166 -7.63 -6.03 3.13
N GLY A 167 -7.87 -4.90 2.48
CA GLY A 167 -9.15 -4.19 2.50
C GLY A 167 -9.31 -3.28 3.73
N PRO A 168 -10.22 -2.30 3.67
CA PRO A 168 -10.35 -1.27 4.71
C PRO A 168 -10.83 -1.82 6.06
N GLU A 169 -11.70 -2.84 6.08
CA GLU A 169 -12.23 -3.43 7.32
C GLU A 169 -11.13 -4.13 8.11
N ALA A 170 -10.34 -4.99 7.45
CA ALA A 170 -9.22 -5.69 8.07
C ALA A 170 -8.15 -4.70 8.55
N ALA A 171 -7.86 -3.66 7.77
CA ALA A 171 -6.91 -2.63 8.17
C ALA A 171 -7.36 -1.84 9.41
N VAL A 172 -8.65 -1.52 9.53
CA VAL A 172 -9.21 -0.84 10.72
C VAL A 172 -9.29 -1.77 11.93
N GLN A 173 -9.56 -3.06 11.73
CA GLN A 173 -9.53 -4.06 12.80
C GLN A 173 -8.12 -4.19 13.38
N ASP A 174 -7.10 -4.28 12.53
CA ASP A 174 -5.70 -4.31 12.93
C ASP A 174 -5.29 -3.04 13.69
N LEU A 175 -5.69 -1.86 13.20
CA LEU A 175 -5.52 -0.60 13.94
C LEU A 175 -6.20 -0.62 15.31
N SER A 176 -7.38 -1.21 15.42
CA SER A 176 -8.10 -1.28 16.69
C SER A 176 -7.29 -2.08 17.72
N PHE A 177 -6.63 -3.17 17.32
CA PHE A 177 -5.73 -3.91 18.21
C PHE A 177 -4.55 -3.05 18.68
N ILE A 178 -3.90 -2.32 17.77
CA ILE A 178 -2.77 -1.44 18.10
C ILE A 178 -3.23 -0.32 19.05
N MET A 179 -4.35 0.34 18.76
CA MET A 179 -4.83 1.47 19.56
C MET A 179 -5.26 1.06 20.96
N ASN A 180 -5.95 -0.08 21.11
CA ASN A 180 -6.31 -0.63 22.42
C ASN A 180 -5.09 -1.10 23.22
N THR A 181 -3.98 -1.43 22.55
CA THR A 181 -2.72 -1.73 23.23
C THR A 181 -2.08 -0.46 23.82
N LEU A 182 -2.20 0.68 23.12
CA LEU A 182 -1.56 1.94 23.51
C LEU A 182 -2.28 2.68 24.64
N GLY A 183 -3.60 2.51 24.77
CA GLY A 183 -4.38 3.24 25.77
C GLY A 183 -5.86 2.93 25.74
N LEU A 184 -6.62 3.68 26.53
CA LEU A 184 -8.06 3.55 26.62
C LEU A 184 -8.71 4.26 25.43
N VAL A 185 -9.34 3.51 24.54
CA VAL A 185 -10.11 4.04 23.41
C VAL A 185 -11.55 4.31 23.85
N HIS A 186 -12.08 5.47 23.47
CA HIS A 186 -13.46 5.87 23.72
C HIS A 186 -14.28 5.82 22.43
N GLY A 187 -15.30 4.96 22.42
CA GLY A 187 -16.21 4.81 21.29
C GLY A 187 -15.56 4.18 20.06
N ALA A 188 -16.25 4.29 18.92
CA ALA A 188 -15.78 3.76 17.65
C ALA A 188 -14.76 4.70 16.98
N ALA A 189 -13.91 4.14 16.13
CA ALA A 189 -13.01 4.88 15.28
C ALA A 189 -13.80 5.79 14.31
N THR A 190 -13.33 7.03 14.15
CA THR A 190 -13.97 8.01 13.26
C THR A 190 -13.15 8.25 11.99
N ILE A 191 -13.80 8.48 10.86
CA ILE A 191 -13.11 8.84 9.61
C ILE A 191 -12.87 10.35 9.57
N SER A 192 -11.63 10.76 9.29
CA SER A 192 -11.26 12.16 9.08
C SER A 192 -10.98 12.52 7.63
N ARG A 193 -10.71 11.52 6.77
CA ARG A 193 -10.60 11.67 5.32
C ARG A 193 -10.73 10.32 4.63
N ALA A 194 -11.37 10.29 3.48
CA ALA A 194 -11.43 9.14 2.59
C ALA A 194 -11.23 9.58 1.15
N ASP A 195 -10.36 8.88 0.44
CA ASP A 195 -10.07 9.15 -0.97
C ASP A 195 -10.64 8.00 -1.80
N LEU A 196 -11.78 8.24 -2.46
CA LEU A 196 -12.36 7.28 -3.40
C LEU A 196 -11.67 7.41 -4.75
N PHE A 197 -11.42 6.28 -5.42
CA PHE A 197 -10.80 6.31 -6.73
C PHE A 197 -11.39 5.31 -7.72
N LEU A 198 -11.07 5.56 -8.99
CA LEU A 198 -11.24 4.71 -10.15
C LEU A 198 -10.00 4.83 -11.03
N ASP A 199 -9.33 3.71 -11.29
CA ASP A 199 -8.36 3.52 -12.37
C ASP A 199 -9.07 2.96 -13.59
N PHE A 200 -8.78 3.50 -14.77
CA PHE A 200 -9.39 3.08 -16.02
C PHE A 200 -8.48 3.34 -17.23
N THR A 201 -8.75 2.64 -18.33
CA THR A 201 -8.26 3.02 -19.67
C THR A 201 -9.43 3.57 -20.49
N CYS A 202 -9.15 4.49 -21.40
CA CYS A 202 -10.14 5.03 -22.33
C CYS A 202 -9.46 5.36 -23.67
N ILE A 203 -10.26 5.44 -24.73
CA ILE A 203 -9.79 5.88 -26.05
C ILE A 203 -9.82 7.41 -26.19
N ASP A 204 -10.56 8.10 -25.33
CA ASP A 204 -10.66 9.56 -25.35
C ASP A 204 -9.30 10.23 -25.09
N ASP A 205 -9.02 11.28 -25.85
CA ASP A 205 -7.89 12.16 -25.58
C ASP A 205 -8.28 13.19 -24.51
N LEU A 206 -7.95 12.89 -23.26
CA LEU A 206 -8.25 13.76 -22.12
C LEU A 206 -7.49 15.11 -22.16
N SER A 207 -6.50 15.26 -23.03
CA SER A 207 -5.81 16.54 -23.23
C SER A 207 -6.70 17.56 -23.95
N THR A 208 -7.71 17.11 -24.68
CA THR A 208 -8.68 17.97 -25.40
C THR A 208 -9.73 18.60 -24.47
N ILE A 209 -9.86 18.08 -23.25
CA ILE A 209 -10.76 18.67 -22.26
C ILE A 209 -10.30 20.10 -21.96
N HIS A 210 -11.27 21.01 -21.88
CA HIS A 210 -11.09 22.41 -21.54
C HIS A 210 -11.87 22.78 -20.28
N GLN A 211 -11.51 23.92 -19.68
CA GLN A 211 -12.19 24.39 -18.46
C GLN A 211 -13.72 24.53 -18.62
N PRO A 212 -14.27 25.01 -19.75
CA PRO A 212 -15.72 25.13 -19.94
C PRO A 212 -16.48 23.80 -19.94
N ASP A 213 -15.81 22.68 -20.19
CA ASP A 213 -16.42 21.35 -20.22
C ASP A 213 -16.75 20.86 -18.78
N TRP A 214 -16.06 21.41 -17.78
CA TRP A 214 -16.22 21.05 -16.38
C TRP A 214 -17.27 21.89 -15.66
N VAL A 215 -18.36 21.26 -15.21
CA VAL A 215 -19.32 21.86 -14.28
C VAL A 215 -18.96 21.40 -12.87
N THR A 216 -18.64 22.33 -11.97
CA THR A 216 -18.19 21.98 -10.61
C THR A 216 -18.59 23.02 -9.58
N ARG A 217 -18.72 22.59 -8.32
CA ARG A 217 -18.88 23.46 -7.14
C ARG A 217 -17.56 24.03 -6.63
N ALA A 218 -16.43 23.57 -7.16
CA ALA A 218 -15.11 24.06 -6.80
C ALA A 218 -14.81 25.44 -7.41
N ASN A 219 -14.09 26.29 -6.66
CA ASN A 219 -13.67 27.60 -7.14
C ASN A 219 -12.36 27.57 -7.94
N LEU A 220 -11.51 26.56 -7.71
CA LEU A 220 -10.16 26.48 -8.29
C LEU A 220 -10.00 25.20 -9.09
N MET A 221 -9.34 25.32 -10.23
CA MET A 221 -9.03 24.23 -11.15
C MET A 221 -7.67 24.48 -11.79
N ALA A 222 -6.88 23.43 -11.95
CA ALA A 222 -5.59 23.49 -12.61
C ALA A 222 -5.40 22.30 -13.55
N LYS A 223 -4.80 22.58 -14.70
CA LYS A 223 -4.34 21.60 -15.69
C LYS A 223 -2.82 21.44 -15.53
N TYR A 224 -2.34 20.19 -15.46
CA TYR A 224 -0.94 19.88 -15.20
C TYR A 224 -0.25 19.26 -16.42
N PHE A 225 1.01 19.65 -16.58
CA PHE A 225 1.87 19.19 -17.66
C PHE A 225 3.25 18.76 -17.13
N ASP A 226 3.82 17.72 -17.74
CA ASP A 226 5.21 17.32 -17.59
C ASP A 226 5.91 17.47 -18.94
N CYS A 227 6.60 18.59 -19.14
CA CYS A 227 7.24 18.94 -20.40
C CYS A 227 8.45 18.06 -20.79
N ARG A 228 8.74 17.02 -20.02
CA ARG A 228 9.78 16.01 -20.33
C ARG A 228 9.23 14.84 -21.13
N LEU A 229 7.90 14.72 -21.23
CA LEU A 229 7.21 13.65 -21.95
C LEU A 229 6.86 14.11 -23.36
N ASP A 230 6.78 13.14 -24.30
CA ASP A 230 6.33 13.41 -25.67
C ASP A 230 4.87 13.89 -25.70
N ASP A 231 4.02 13.31 -24.84
CA ASP A 231 2.71 13.84 -24.50
C ASP A 231 2.76 14.50 -23.12
N PRO A 232 2.82 15.84 -23.04
CA PRO A 232 3.07 16.54 -21.80
C PRO A 232 1.85 16.58 -20.88
N PHE A 233 0.62 16.33 -21.34
CA PHE A 233 -0.55 16.46 -20.48
C PHE A 233 -0.62 15.32 -19.45
N THR A 234 -0.68 15.67 -18.16
CA THR A 234 -0.64 14.67 -17.06
C THR A 234 -1.89 14.65 -16.20
N GLY A 235 -2.78 15.63 -16.31
CA GLY A 235 -4.06 15.61 -15.61
C GLY A 235 -4.62 16.95 -15.15
N TRP A 236 -5.67 16.86 -14.35
CA TRP A 236 -6.42 17.93 -13.73
C TRP A 236 -6.44 17.79 -12.21
N VAL A 237 -6.47 18.92 -11.53
CA VAL A 237 -6.80 19.04 -10.11
C VAL A 237 -7.90 20.07 -9.96
N ILE A 238 -8.95 19.73 -9.22
CA ILE A 238 -10.16 20.54 -9.09
C ILE A 238 -10.52 20.64 -7.60
N GLY A 239 -10.63 21.84 -7.04
CA GLY A 239 -11.03 22.08 -5.65
C GLY A 239 -9.91 21.97 -4.61
N MET A 240 -8.64 21.92 -5.03
CA MET A 240 -7.51 21.76 -4.10
C MET A 240 -7.53 22.76 -2.95
N GLY A 241 -7.35 22.26 -1.72
CA GLY A 241 -7.35 23.05 -0.48
C GLY A 241 -8.73 23.22 0.17
N GLY A 242 -9.80 22.73 -0.46
CA GLY A 242 -11.12 22.62 0.14
C GLY A 242 -11.35 21.28 0.88
N ASP A 243 -12.52 21.14 1.51
CA ASP A 243 -12.94 19.89 2.17
C ASP A 243 -13.30 18.76 1.18
N LEU A 244 -13.38 19.09 -0.12
CA LEU A 244 -13.62 18.15 -1.20
C LEU A 244 -12.80 18.59 -2.41
N HIS A 245 -12.03 17.67 -2.98
CA HIS A 245 -11.33 17.91 -4.23
C HIS A 245 -11.17 16.66 -5.08
N ALA A 246 -11.00 16.88 -6.38
CA ALA A 246 -10.83 15.85 -7.39
C ALA A 246 -9.44 15.92 -8.05
N ARG A 247 -8.96 14.76 -8.47
CA ARG A 247 -7.79 14.59 -9.34
C ARG A 247 -8.16 13.64 -10.47
N LEU A 248 -7.90 14.04 -11.71
CA LEU A 248 -7.95 13.17 -12.88
C LEU A 248 -6.55 13.17 -13.49
N TYR A 249 -5.80 12.08 -13.41
CA TYR A 249 -4.39 12.10 -13.81
C TYR A 249 -3.88 10.80 -14.39
N GLU A 250 -2.82 10.89 -15.19
CA GLU A 250 -2.17 9.76 -15.83
C GLU A 250 -1.31 9.03 -14.77
N LYS A 251 -1.76 7.83 -14.40
CA LYS A 251 -1.28 7.10 -13.23
C LYS A 251 0.02 6.35 -13.50
N VAL A 252 0.29 5.99 -14.75
CA VAL A 252 1.51 5.28 -15.15
C VAL A 252 2.73 6.20 -15.03
N VAL A 253 2.64 7.42 -15.53
CA VAL A 253 3.59 8.53 -15.37
C VAL A 253 3.76 8.85 -13.90
N GLU A 254 2.67 8.95 -13.12
CA GLU A 254 2.76 9.19 -11.68
C GLU A 254 3.56 8.10 -10.97
N ILE A 255 3.31 6.81 -11.27
CA ILE A 255 4.07 5.69 -10.72
C ILE A 255 5.54 5.76 -11.15
N LYS A 256 5.82 5.97 -12.44
CA LYS A 256 7.19 5.99 -12.97
C LYS A 256 8.02 7.15 -12.43
N THR A 257 7.41 8.31 -12.18
CA THR A 257 8.13 9.54 -11.82
C THR A 257 8.11 9.86 -10.33
N LYS A 258 7.08 9.43 -9.58
CA LYS A 258 6.86 9.85 -8.19
C LYS A 258 6.71 8.67 -7.24
N SER A 259 5.57 7.97 -7.28
CA SER A 259 5.21 7.05 -6.19
C SER A 259 5.92 5.70 -6.23
N ARG A 260 6.36 5.26 -7.43
CA ARG A 260 7.00 3.95 -7.64
C ARG A 260 6.15 2.76 -7.14
N LYS A 261 4.83 2.94 -7.03
CA LYS A 261 3.84 1.92 -6.64
C LYS A 261 3.59 0.91 -7.77
N THR A 262 4.63 0.20 -8.20
CA THR A 262 4.58 -0.76 -9.30
C THR A 262 3.69 -1.97 -9.01
N TRP A 263 3.31 -2.21 -7.74
CA TRP A 263 2.36 -3.26 -7.37
C TRP A 263 0.98 -3.10 -8.03
N LEU A 264 0.57 -1.87 -8.38
CA LEU A 264 -0.69 -1.58 -9.10
C LEU A 264 -0.75 -2.26 -10.47
N PHE A 265 0.40 -2.41 -11.14
CA PHE A 265 0.48 -3.04 -12.47
C PHE A 265 -0.09 -4.45 -12.48
N SER A 266 0.21 -5.24 -11.44
CA SER A 266 -0.30 -6.61 -11.32
C SER A 266 -1.82 -6.68 -11.10
N LEU A 267 -2.39 -5.67 -10.42
CA LEU A 267 -3.83 -5.56 -10.18
C LEU A 267 -4.56 -5.15 -11.46
N TRP A 268 -4.01 -4.19 -12.20
CA TRP A 268 -4.56 -3.77 -13.48
C TRP A 268 -4.48 -4.87 -14.53
N GLN A 269 -3.38 -5.63 -14.59
CA GLN A 269 -3.24 -6.79 -15.47
C GLN A 269 -4.30 -7.86 -15.19
N ALA A 270 -4.62 -8.10 -13.91
CA ALA A 270 -5.69 -9.02 -13.53
C ALA A 270 -7.07 -8.57 -14.06
N ASN A 271 -7.25 -7.28 -14.30
CA ASN A 271 -8.45 -6.68 -14.88
C ASN A 271 -8.28 -6.27 -16.36
N GLY A 272 -7.30 -6.85 -17.06
CA GLY A 272 -7.19 -6.77 -18.52
C GLY A 272 -6.42 -5.57 -19.08
N TRP A 273 -5.58 -4.91 -18.26
CA TRP A 273 -4.58 -3.95 -18.75
C TRP A 273 -3.43 -4.67 -19.46
N GLN A 274 -3.07 -4.19 -20.65
CA GLN A 274 -2.06 -4.84 -21.51
C GLN A 274 -0.62 -4.39 -21.24
N GLY A 275 -0.41 -3.33 -20.44
CA GLY A 275 0.91 -2.86 -20.00
C GLY A 275 1.45 -1.63 -20.75
N ASP A 276 0.90 -1.35 -21.92
CA ASP A 276 1.28 -0.23 -22.81
C ASP A 276 0.21 0.88 -22.87
N GLU A 277 -1.04 0.56 -22.54
CA GLU A 277 -2.15 1.52 -22.45
C GLU A 277 -1.91 2.54 -21.33
N LYS A 278 -2.30 3.81 -21.57
CA LYS A 278 -2.40 4.82 -20.50
C LYS A 278 -3.47 4.40 -19.49
N VAL A 279 -3.12 4.47 -18.21
CA VAL A 279 -4.09 4.30 -17.12
C VAL A 279 -4.34 5.66 -16.50
N TRP A 280 -5.60 6.09 -16.49
CA TRP A 280 -6.04 7.31 -15.82
C TRP A 280 -6.64 6.95 -14.47
N ARG A 281 -6.38 7.79 -13.47
CA ARG A 281 -7.06 7.73 -12.18
C ARG A 281 -7.97 8.95 -12.01
N MET A 282 -9.25 8.69 -11.77
CA MET A 282 -10.17 9.65 -11.17
C MET A 282 -10.20 9.42 -9.67
N GLU A 283 -9.93 10.45 -8.87
CA GLU A 283 -9.82 10.35 -7.42
C GLU A 283 -10.53 11.54 -6.76
N PHE A 284 -11.39 11.25 -5.79
CA PHE A 284 -12.07 12.25 -4.96
C PHE A 284 -11.62 12.11 -3.52
N GLN A 285 -10.97 13.15 -3.01
CA GLN A 285 -10.62 13.28 -1.59
C GLN A 285 -11.75 14.01 -0.87
N VAL A 286 -12.30 13.36 0.16
CA VAL A 286 -13.36 13.92 1.00
C VAL A 286 -12.81 14.06 2.42
N GLU A 287 -12.74 15.29 2.92
CA GLU A 287 -12.23 15.62 4.26
C GLU A 287 -13.33 15.67 5.31
N LYS A 288 -12.91 15.80 6.57
CA LYS A 288 -13.73 15.67 7.76
C LYS A 288 -15.01 16.50 7.74
N GLN A 289 -15.01 17.74 7.25
CA GLN A 289 -16.23 18.57 7.29
C GLN A 289 -17.27 18.07 6.28
N SER A 290 -16.86 17.74 5.06
CA SER A 290 -17.76 17.17 4.05
C SER A 290 -18.28 15.79 4.48
N LEU A 291 -17.41 14.92 5.03
CA LEU A 291 -17.84 13.64 5.59
C LEU A 291 -18.90 13.81 6.68
N LYS A 292 -18.71 14.76 7.60
CA LYS A 292 -19.69 15.07 8.65
C LYS A 292 -21.02 15.59 8.10
N GLN A 293 -20.98 16.47 7.10
CA GLN A 293 -22.20 16.99 6.46
C GLN A 293 -23.00 15.85 5.81
N LEU A 294 -22.30 14.89 5.20
CA LEU A 294 -22.86 13.69 4.61
C LEU A 294 -23.18 12.59 5.64
N GLN A 295 -23.03 12.86 6.94
CA GLN A 295 -23.27 11.91 8.05
C GLN A 295 -22.40 10.64 7.98
N ILE A 296 -21.21 10.73 7.39
CA ILE A 296 -20.22 9.64 7.32
C ILE A 296 -19.25 9.79 8.47
N PHE A 297 -19.47 9.04 9.56
CA PHE A 297 -18.61 9.10 10.74
C PHE A 297 -17.71 7.89 10.91
N SER A 298 -18.15 6.70 10.47
CA SER A 298 -17.46 5.43 10.67
C SER A 298 -17.16 4.71 9.35
N LEU A 299 -16.28 3.71 9.40
CA LEU A 299 -15.99 2.86 8.24
C LEU A 299 -17.24 2.16 7.71
N SER A 300 -18.06 1.60 8.60
CA SER A 300 -19.29 0.93 8.22
C SER A 300 -20.22 1.87 7.44
N ASN A 301 -20.38 3.13 7.87
CA ASN A 301 -21.19 4.09 7.13
C ASN A 301 -20.60 4.39 5.75
N LEU A 302 -19.28 4.60 5.67
CA LEU A 302 -18.61 4.90 4.40
C LEU A 302 -18.81 3.78 3.39
N LEU A 303 -18.64 2.52 3.80
CA LEU A 303 -18.78 1.37 2.91
C LEU A 303 -20.23 1.15 2.48
N GLU A 304 -21.18 1.33 3.40
CA GLU A 304 -22.62 1.21 3.11
C GLU A 304 -23.07 2.22 2.05
N ILE A 305 -22.58 3.47 2.11
CA ILE A 305 -23.01 4.54 1.20
C ILE A 305 -21.98 4.87 0.12
N GLN A 306 -20.95 4.03 -0.07
CA GLN A 306 -19.82 4.33 -0.96
C GLN A 306 -20.27 4.65 -2.40
N ALA A 307 -21.21 3.88 -2.95
CA ALA A 307 -21.73 4.10 -4.29
C ALA A 307 -22.55 5.41 -4.39
N ALA A 308 -23.36 5.71 -3.38
CA ALA A 308 -24.11 6.96 -3.31
C ALA A 308 -23.18 8.18 -3.16
N LEU A 309 -22.11 8.04 -2.38
CA LEU A 309 -21.07 9.06 -2.25
C LEU A 309 -20.38 9.31 -3.60
N TRP A 310 -19.95 8.25 -4.31
CA TRP A 310 -19.38 8.39 -5.65
C TRP A 310 -20.33 9.11 -6.60
N ARG A 311 -21.61 8.72 -6.61
CA ARG A 311 -22.65 9.36 -7.43
C ARG A 311 -22.79 10.85 -7.14
N TYR A 312 -22.86 11.24 -5.87
CA TYR A 312 -22.88 12.65 -5.47
C TYR A 312 -21.62 13.39 -5.98
N LEU A 313 -20.46 12.77 -5.87
CA LEU A 313 -19.20 13.36 -6.32
C LEU A 313 -19.18 13.59 -7.84
N THR A 314 -19.74 12.67 -8.62
CA THR A 314 -19.73 12.70 -10.10
C THR A 314 -20.95 13.36 -10.74
N ASP A 315 -22.04 13.59 -10.01
CA ASP A 315 -23.25 14.19 -10.57
C ASP A 315 -23.52 15.58 -10.02
N ASP A 316 -23.31 15.79 -8.72
CA ASP A 316 -23.66 17.04 -8.04
C ASP A 316 -22.47 17.97 -7.86
N TRP A 317 -21.28 17.41 -7.58
CA TRP A 317 -20.12 18.20 -7.20
C TRP A 317 -19.17 18.49 -8.38
N LEU A 318 -18.94 17.51 -9.25
CA LEU A 318 -18.11 17.63 -10.45
C LEU A 318 -18.72 16.82 -11.60
N ARG A 319 -18.86 17.45 -12.77
CA ARG A 319 -19.30 16.81 -14.00
C ARG A 319 -18.44 17.24 -15.18
N LEU A 320 -18.10 16.29 -16.04
CA LEU A 320 -17.62 16.57 -17.39
C LEU A 320 -18.82 16.53 -18.33
N THR A 321 -19.04 17.63 -19.05
CA THR A 321 -20.20 17.85 -19.90
C THR A 321 -19.77 18.05 -21.35
N THR A 322 -20.69 17.86 -22.28
CA THR A 322 -20.53 18.30 -23.67
C THR A 322 -21.15 19.68 -23.81
N PRO A 323 -20.35 20.75 -24.03
CA PRO A 323 -20.89 22.11 -24.14
C PRO A 323 -21.94 22.24 -25.24
N SER A 324 -23.04 22.90 -24.92
CA SER A 324 -24.06 23.26 -25.92
C SER A 324 -23.74 24.63 -26.52
N LEU A 325 -23.78 24.73 -27.84
CA LEU A 325 -23.65 26.01 -28.56
C LEU A 325 -24.92 26.87 -28.46
N THR A 326 -26.05 26.28 -28.05
CA THR A 326 -27.37 26.95 -28.03
C THR A 326 -27.94 27.14 -26.63
N ASP A 327 -27.40 26.45 -25.62
CA ASP A 327 -27.84 26.59 -24.23
C ASP A 327 -26.73 27.20 -23.38
N ASN A 328 -26.97 28.37 -22.79
CA ASN A 328 -26.04 29.02 -21.89
C ASN A 328 -26.12 28.49 -20.44
N LYS A 329 -27.14 27.66 -20.12
CA LYS A 329 -27.32 27.04 -18.80
C LYS A 329 -26.55 25.73 -18.70
N ARG A 330 -25.32 25.83 -18.19
CA ARG A 330 -24.35 24.72 -18.08
C ARG A 330 -24.84 23.54 -17.24
N ASP A 331 -25.73 23.77 -16.27
CA ASP A 331 -26.36 22.73 -15.46
C ASP A 331 -27.26 21.78 -16.26
N ARG A 332 -27.72 22.20 -17.45
CA ARG A 332 -28.57 21.42 -18.35
C ARG A 332 -27.79 20.67 -19.42
N TRP A 333 -26.49 20.92 -19.54
CA TRP A 333 -25.68 20.27 -20.55
C TRP A 333 -25.61 18.76 -20.31
N PRO A 334 -25.67 17.95 -21.38
CA PRO A 334 -25.52 16.50 -21.23
C PRO A 334 -24.11 16.17 -20.71
N ASN A 335 -24.00 15.05 -20.00
CA ASN A 335 -22.70 14.51 -19.63
C ASN A 335 -21.93 14.08 -20.88
N HIS A 336 -20.61 14.19 -20.78
CA HIS A 336 -19.73 13.53 -21.74
C HIS A 336 -19.88 12.00 -21.57
N PRO A 337 -19.92 11.19 -22.65
CA PRO A 337 -20.10 9.73 -22.55
C PRO A 337 -19.11 9.05 -21.59
N LEU A 338 -17.82 9.38 -21.67
CA LEU A 338 -16.81 8.94 -20.69
C LEU A 338 -17.20 9.23 -19.23
N TRP A 339 -17.84 10.36 -18.97
CA TRP A 339 -18.24 10.74 -17.62
C TRP A 339 -19.42 9.91 -17.12
N ASP A 340 -20.35 9.54 -18.00
CA ASP A 340 -21.41 8.59 -17.65
C ASP A 340 -20.82 7.22 -17.28
N ASP A 341 -19.79 6.75 -18.00
CA ASP A 341 -19.09 5.52 -17.65
C ASP A 341 -18.39 5.61 -16.27
N ILE A 342 -17.70 6.73 -16.00
CA ILE A 342 -17.03 6.99 -14.71
C ILE A 342 -18.05 7.07 -13.56
N ALA A 343 -19.15 7.79 -13.75
CA ALA A 343 -20.16 8.01 -12.72
C ALA A 343 -20.88 6.71 -12.31
N ASN A 344 -21.09 5.81 -13.26
CA ASN A 344 -21.85 4.58 -13.04
C ASN A 344 -21.01 3.41 -12.51
N VAL A 345 -19.67 3.54 -12.41
CA VAL A 345 -18.78 2.40 -12.10
C VAL A 345 -19.05 1.74 -10.74
N TYR A 346 -19.50 2.50 -9.75
CA TYR A 346 -19.82 2.00 -8.41
C TYR A 346 -21.23 1.38 -8.30
N LEU A 347 -22.07 1.48 -9.34
CA LEU A 347 -23.44 0.90 -9.31
C LEU A 347 -23.41 -0.63 -9.37
N SER A 348 -22.37 -1.20 -9.96
CA SER A 348 -22.17 -2.65 -10.02
C SER A 348 -21.08 -3.03 -9.02
N PRO A 349 -21.37 -3.83 -7.97
CA PRO A 349 -20.35 -4.31 -7.08
C PRO A 349 -19.42 -5.26 -7.84
N VAL A 350 -18.23 -4.77 -8.21
CA VAL A 350 -17.19 -5.57 -8.85
C VAL A 350 -16.20 -5.96 -7.76
N ASP A 351 -16.01 -7.26 -7.55
CA ASP A 351 -14.95 -7.75 -6.66
C ASP A 351 -13.60 -7.28 -7.19
N GLN A 352 -12.84 -6.58 -6.35
CA GLN A 352 -11.58 -5.97 -6.74
C GLN A 352 -10.43 -6.94 -6.42
N PRO A 353 -9.48 -7.16 -7.35
CA PRO A 353 -8.34 -8.00 -7.07
C PRO A 353 -7.55 -7.43 -5.90
N ARG A 354 -7.20 -8.30 -4.95
CA ARG A 354 -6.35 -7.93 -3.81
C ARG A 354 -4.89 -8.24 -4.09
N LEU A 355 -4.01 -7.47 -3.48
CA LEU A 355 -2.58 -7.73 -3.55
C LEU A 355 -2.25 -9.04 -2.80
N LYS A 356 -1.73 -10.04 -3.53
CA LYS A 356 -1.44 -11.38 -2.97
C LYS A 356 -0.29 -11.39 -1.96
N ARG A 357 0.61 -10.41 -2.02
CA ARG A 357 1.79 -10.32 -1.16
C ARG A 357 1.98 -8.88 -0.73
N PHE A 358 2.00 -8.68 0.59
CA PHE A 358 2.29 -7.39 1.20
C PHE A 358 3.49 -7.55 2.13
N ARG A 359 4.34 -6.51 2.17
CA ARG A 359 5.49 -6.44 3.07
C ARG A 359 5.30 -5.29 4.05
N PRO A 360 5.29 -5.54 5.38
CA PRO A 360 5.22 -4.47 6.37
C PRO A 360 6.52 -3.64 6.43
N GLU A 361 7.61 -4.13 5.82
CA GLU A 361 8.89 -3.44 5.73
C GLU A 361 8.89 -2.34 4.65
N ARG A 362 9.45 -1.18 4.99
CA ARG A 362 9.56 -0.03 4.09
C ARG A 362 10.84 -0.10 3.25
N LEU A 363 10.96 -1.15 2.44
CA LEU A 363 12.16 -1.41 1.66
C LEU A 363 12.39 -0.31 0.59
N PRO A 364 13.64 0.15 0.39
CA PRO A 364 13.96 0.99 -0.76
C PRO A 364 13.89 0.16 -2.05
N HIS A 365 13.58 0.81 -3.17
CA HIS A 365 13.57 0.15 -4.48
C HIS A 365 14.95 -0.34 -4.91
N ASP A 366 14.98 -1.45 -5.64
CA ASP A 366 16.18 -2.07 -6.21
C ASP A 366 17.01 -1.10 -7.03
N GLU A 367 16.39 -0.26 -7.86
CA GLU A 367 17.09 0.79 -8.63
C GLU A 367 17.95 1.68 -7.71
N ARG A 368 17.42 2.05 -6.54
CA ARG A 368 18.16 2.84 -5.56
C ARG A 368 19.26 2.05 -4.87
N ILE A 369 19.07 0.76 -4.63
CA ILE A 369 20.08 -0.09 -4.02
C ILE A 369 21.24 -0.33 -4.99
N PHE A 370 20.93 -0.72 -6.22
CA PHE A 370 21.93 -1.22 -7.18
C PHE A 370 22.55 -0.11 -8.03
N ILE A 371 21.81 0.94 -8.41
CA ILE A 371 22.39 2.04 -9.20
C ILE A 371 23.09 3.04 -8.27
N HIS A 372 22.37 3.61 -7.30
CA HIS A 372 22.99 4.59 -6.40
C HIS A 372 24.00 3.95 -5.44
N GLY A 373 23.86 2.66 -5.12
CA GLY A 373 24.86 1.94 -4.31
C GLY A 373 26.24 1.84 -4.97
N LEU A 374 26.28 1.74 -6.31
CA LEU A 374 27.53 1.68 -7.07
C LEU A 374 28.16 3.06 -7.31
N GLY A 375 27.41 4.15 -7.19
CA GLY A 375 27.90 5.49 -7.54
C GLY A 375 29.20 5.89 -6.83
N GLY A 376 29.31 5.61 -5.53
CA GLY A 376 30.54 5.90 -4.77
C GLY A 376 31.74 5.07 -5.22
N LEU A 377 31.51 3.79 -5.57
CA LEU A 377 32.55 2.90 -6.07
C LEU A 377 33.02 3.33 -7.46
N THR A 378 32.10 3.63 -8.39
CA THR A 378 32.46 4.05 -9.75
C THR A 378 33.18 5.40 -9.75
N SER A 379 32.81 6.33 -8.86
CA SER A 379 33.54 7.59 -8.69
C SER A 379 34.95 7.38 -8.13
N PHE A 380 35.12 6.44 -7.20
CA PHE A 380 36.42 6.05 -6.69
C PHE A 380 37.30 5.43 -7.79
N MET A 381 36.77 4.44 -8.52
CA MET A 381 37.47 3.80 -9.62
C MET A 381 37.94 4.81 -10.68
N ALA A 382 37.06 5.75 -11.06
CA ALA A 382 37.42 6.82 -11.99
C ALA A 382 38.51 7.77 -11.45
N ARG A 383 38.50 8.06 -10.13
CA ARG A 383 39.53 8.90 -9.49
C ARG A 383 40.91 8.22 -9.51
N GLU A 384 40.95 6.91 -9.26
CA GLU A 384 42.19 6.11 -9.23
C GLU A 384 42.62 5.61 -10.62
N GLY A 385 41.79 5.79 -11.65
CA GLY A 385 42.08 5.29 -13.00
C GLY A 385 41.94 3.76 -13.14
N ILE A 386 41.09 3.14 -12.32
CA ILE A 386 40.85 1.69 -12.31
C ILE A 386 39.65 1.35 -13.18
N GLU A 387 39.84 0.49 -14.18
CA GLU A 387 38.77 0.02 -15.05
C GLU A 387 38.26 -1.39 -14.66
N ASP A 388 39.13 -2.23 -14.07
CA ASP A 388 38.73 -3.56 -13.62
C ASP A 388 37.88 -3.49 -12.35
N PHE A 389 36.71 -4.13 -12.40
CA PHE A 389 35.75 -4.10 -11.30
C PHE A 389 36.28 -4.80 -10.04
N SER A 390 36.98 -5.93 -10.18
CA SER A 390 37.44 -6.71 -9.03
C SER A 390 38.56 -5.99 -8.30
N GLU A 391 39.51 -5.41 -9.06
CA GLU A 391 40.54 -4.50 -8.56
C GLU A 391 39.92 -3.30 -7.86
N GLY A 392 38.94 -2.65 -8.50
CA GLY A 392 38.26 -1.49 -7.95
C GLY A 392 37.58 -1.76 -6.61
N VAL A 393 36.90 -2.90 -6.47
CA VAL A 393 36.29 -3.33 -5.20
C VAL A 393 37.36 -3.60 -4.14
N GLY A 394 38.43 -4.31 -4.50
CA GLY A 394 39.53 -4.63 -3.58
C GLY A 394 40.21 -3.38 -3.03
N GLU A 395 40.62 -2.48 -3.91
CA GLU A 395 41.31 -1.24 -3.54
C GLU A 395 40.38 -0.27 -2.79
N TYR A 396 39.10 -0.20 -3.17
CA TYR A 396 38.10 0.57 -2.43
C TYR A 396 37.98 0.09 -0.98
N LEU A 397 37.86 -1.23 -0.76
CA LEU A 397 37.75 -1.79 0.59
C LEU A 397 39.04 -1.58 1.41
N HIS A 398 40.21 -1.68 0.78
CA HIS A 398 41.49 -1.38 1.42
C HIS A 398 41.56 0.08 1.90
N GLN A 399 41.28 1.04 1.02
CA GLN A 399 41.30 2.46 1.38
C GLN A 399 40.18 2.84 2.35
N ALA A 400 38.99 2.24 2.22
CA ALA A 400 37.89 2.45 3.17
C ALA A 400 38.24 1.93 4.57
N ASN A 401 38.94 0.79 4.68
CA ASN A 401 39.45 0.30 5.96
C ASN A 401 40.39 1.31 6.60
N LYS A 402 41.39 1.82 5.86
CA LYS A 402 42.33 2.85 6.34
C LYS A 402 41.61 4.12 6.78
N PHE A 403 40.67 4.62 5.96
CA PHE A 403 39.90 5.82 6.26
C PHE A 403 39.12 5.69 7.58
N HIS A 404 38.62 4.49 7.88
CA HIS A 404 37.85 4.22 9.08
C HIS A 404 38.65 3.71 10.28
N GLU A 405 39.99 3.64 10.23
CA GLU A 405 40.83 3.17 11.36
C GLU A 405 40.56 3.93 12.67
N HIS A 406 40.33 5.24 12.57
CA HIS A 406 40.04 6.10 13.71
C HIS A 406 38.55 6.09 14.12
N SER A 407 37.68 5.44 13.33
CA SER A 407 36.27 5.29 13.66
C SER A 407 36.08 4.19 14.70
N ALA A 408 35.15 4.39 15.65
CA ALA A 408 34.82 3.36 16.63
C ALA A 408 34.42 2.03 15.94
N GLY A 409 35.23 0.98 16.16
CA GLY A 409 35.05 -0.35 15.57
C GLY A 409 35.50 -0.48 14.10
N GLY A 410 36.26 0.48 13.56
CA GLY A 410 36.74 0.45 12.18
C GLY A 410 35.62 0.55 11.13
N LEU A 411 35.93 0.10 9.90
CA LEU A 411 34.95 0.00 8.81
C LEU A 411 33.76 -0.87 9.20
N CYS A 412 34.00 -2.03 9.82
CA CYS A 412 32.95 -2.95 10.26
C CYS A 412 32.00 -2.28 11.27
N GLY A 413 32.54 -1.55 12.24
CA GLY A 413 31.75 -0.79 13.22
C GLY A 413 30.92 0.31 12.56
N TYR A 414 31.47 1.02 11.57
CA TYR A 414 30.74 2.00 10.77
C TYR A 414 29.57 1.36 10.01
N ILE A 415 29.83 0.27 9.28
CA ILE A 415 28.81 -0.46 8.52
C ILE A 415 27.70 -0.95 9.46
N GLN A 416 28.06 -1.57 10.58
CA GLN A 416 27.08 -2.09 11.54
C GLN A 416 26.14 -0.99 12.07
N ARG A 417 26.67 0.21 12.37
CA ARG A 417 25.83 1.36 12.77
C ARG A 417 24.86 1.77 11.68
N LYS A 418 25.35 1.93 10.44
CA LYS A 418 24.51 2.29 9.29
C LYS A 418 23.44 1.24 8.98
N VAL A 419 23.78 -0.05 9.09
CA VAL A 419 22.83 -1.16 8.90
C VAL A 419 21.75 -1.13 9.98
N LYS A 420 22.09 -0.98 11.26
CA LYS A 420 21.09 -0.89 12.34
C LYS A 420 20.16 0.31 12.18
N SER A 421 20.70 1.48 11.85
CA SER A 421 19.91 2.70 11.59
C SER A 421 18.96 2.52 10.39
N LYS A 422 19.45 1.98 9.27
CA LYS A 422 18.62 1.63 8.12
C LYS A 422 17.61 0.52 8.45
N GLY A 423 17.98 -0.45 9.29
CA GLY A 423 17.13 -1.52 9.76
C GLY A 423 15.90 -1.01 10.52
N ARG A 424 16.10 -0.02 11.41
CA ARG A 424 15.02 0.74 12.05
C ARG A 424 14.17 1.47 11.00
N LYS A 425 14.81 2.24 10.11
CA LYS A 425 14.11 3.02 9.07
C LYS A 425 13.31 2.16 8.09
N TYR A 426 13.73 0.94 7.81
CA TYR A 426 13.02 0.05 6.89
C TYR A 426 12.14 -0.95 7.62
N ASN A 427 12.09 -0.89 8.95
CA ASN A 427 11.34 -1.82 9.78
C ASN A 427 11.77 -3.29 9.57
N THR A 428 13.03 -3.53 9.17
CA THR A 428 13.57 -4.87 8.82
C THR A 428 14.34 -5.54 9.95
N ILE A 429 14.81 -4.77 10.94
CA ILE A 429 15.64 -5.30 12.03
C ILE A 429 15.08 -4.85 13.37
N ASN A 430 14.73 -5.81 14.22
CA ASN A 430 14.43 -5.52 15.60
C ASN A 430 15.72 -5.40 16.44
N ASN A 431 16.38 -4.24 16.36
CA ASN A 431 17.55 -3.84 17.14
C ASN A 431 17.37 -3.94 18.66
N ARG A 432 16.15 -4.11 19.17
CA ARG A 432 15.86 -4.27 20.60
C ARG A 432 15.60 -5.71 21.04
N GLN A 433 15.48 -6.65 20.11
CA GLN A 433 15.02 -8.03 20.38
C GLN A 433 15.84 -8.78 21.45
N ASN A 434 17.13 -8.45 21.58
CA ASN A 434 18.07 -9.10 22.48
C ASN A 434 18.56 -8.19 23.63
N LEU A 435 17.88 -7.06 23.89
CA LEU A 435 18.21 -6.21 25.04
C LEU A 435 17.61 -6.82 26.31
N VAL A 436 18.42 -6.92 27.37
CA VAL A 436 18.03 -7.57 28.64
C VAL A 436 16.74 -6.99 29.21
N GLY A 437 16.56 -5.67 29.19
CA GLY A 437 15.34 -5.01 29.66
C GLY A 437 14.08 -5.38 28.85
N ASP A 438 14.21 -5.52 27.53
CA ASP A 438 13.10 -5.89 26.65
C ASP A 438 12.78 -7.40 26.76
N ILE A 439 13.78 -8.24 27.04
CA ILE A 439 13.58 -9.66 27.36
C ILE A 439 12.80 -9.81 28.67
N GLN A 440 13.17 -9.05 29.71
CA GLN A 440 12.47 -9.04 30.99
C GLN A 440 11.01 -8.55 30.85
N GLU A 441 10.78 -7.45 30.14
CA GLU A 441 9.42 -6.94 29.87
C GLU A 441 8.56 -7.97 29.12
N ARG A 442 9.14 -8.66 28.12
CA ARG A 442 8.46 -9.71 27.36
C ARG A 442 8.12 -10.92 28.23
N ASN A 443 9.04 -11.36 29.08
CA ASN A 443 8.83 -12.47 30.00
C ASN A 443 7.76 -12.14 31.05
N GLN A 444 7.74 -10.90 31.54
CA GLN A 444 6.74 -10.43 32.50
C GLN A 444 5.34 -10.41 31.89
N LYS A 445 5.17 -9.80 30.69
CA LYS A 445 3.91 -9.82 29.94
C LYS A 445 3.42 -11.23 29.61
N ALA A 446 4.33 -12.15 29.26
CA ALA A 446 3.98 -13.54 29.03
C ALA A 446 3.55 -14.26 30.31
N GLY A 447 4.13 -13.91 31.46
CA GLY A 447 3.73 -14.39 32.78
C GLY A 447 2.35 -13.88 33.19
N ASP A 448 2.10 -12.58 33.04
CA ASP A 448 0.81 -11.95 33.39
C ASP A 448 -0.34 -12.51 32.53
N TYR A 449 -0.09 -12.75 31.24
CA TYR A 449 -1.07 -13.40 30.35
C TYR A 449 -1.39 -14.84 30.78
N ARG A 450 -0.41 -15.60 31.28
CA ARG A 450 -0.64 -16.96 31.79
C ARG A 450 -1.48 -16.94 33.06
N ARG A 451 -1.19 -16.04 34.01
CA ARG A 451 -1.97 -15.90 35.25
C ARG A 451 -3.43 -15.53 34.97
N ILE A 452 -3.66 -14.58 34.06
CA ILE A 452 -5.01 -14.19 33.64
C ILE A 452 -5.76 -15.35 32.97
N LYS A 453 -5.07 -16.19 32.19
CA LYS A 453 -5.66 -17.37 31.55
C LYS A 453 -5.92 -18.52 32.54
N GLU A 454 -5.12 -18.62 33.59
CA GLU A 454 -5.22 -19.65 34.64
C GLU A 454 -6.16 -19.25 35.79
N GLY A 455 -6.68 -18.02 35.79
CA GLY A 455 -7.73 -17.57 36.72
C GLY A 455 -7.24 -17.16 38.10
N GLU A 456 -5.97 -16.74 38.22
CA GLU A 456 -5.40 -16.14 39.44
C GLU A 456 -5.60 -14.63 39.53
#